data_AF-A0A7L6A9Y8-F1
#
_entry.id   AF-A0A7L6A9Y8-F1
#
_cell.length_a   1.000
_cell.length_b   1.000
_cell.length_c   1.000
_cell.angle_alpha   90.00
_cell.angle_beta   90.00
_cell.angle_gamma   90.00
#
_symmetry.space_group_name_H-M   'P 1'
#
loop_
_entity.id
_entity.type
_entity.pdbx_description
1 polymer ?
#
loop_
_entity_poly.entity_id
_entity_poly.type
_entity_poly.pdbx_seq_one_letter_code
_entity_poly.pdbx_strand_id
1 'polypeptide(L)'
;MTNKLKQAARTRVEDSVASLPQSEREGRITVVFLTATLALLLSILLTGCGAMQVRAGKKPDVNLLNQSLQVGHSTQQDVRKALGSPNGQGRSMLPWQSAPRTVWTYYYEEGIIDLGGGNSDDRQIFLFIFLDGDRFDGYLWFSSLKPSP
;
A
#
# COMPACT_ATOMS: atom_id res chain seq x y z
N MET A 1 -44.57 36.12 26.78
CA MET A 1 -43.98 37.42 26.36
C MET A 1 -42.64 37.29 25.63
N THR A 2 -42.04 36.09 25.51
CA THR A 2 -40.70 35.85 24.94
C THR A 2 -40.66 35.66 23.42
N ASN A 3 -41.81 35.39 22.77
CA ASN A 3 -41.86 35.10 21.34
C ASN A 3 -41.74 36.37 20.46
N LYS A 4 -42.30 37.50 20.91
CA LYS A 4 -42.26 38.77 20.18
C LYS A 4 -40.85 39.40 20.13
N LEU A 5 -40.03 39.21 21.17
CA LEU A 5 -38.65 39.70 21.22
C LEU A 5 -37.71 38.90 20.30
N LYS A 6 -37.89 37.58 20.21
CA LYS A 6 -37.14 36.74 19.26
C LYS A 6 -37.49 37.07 17.80
N GLN A 7 -38.77 37.32 17.51
CA GLN A 7 -39.19 37.72 16.16
C GLN A 7 -38.63 39.09 15.78
N ALA A 8 -38.73 40.09 16.66
CA ALA A 8 -38.21 41.43 16.41
C ALA A 8 -36.69 41.49 16.25
N ALA A 9 -35.95 40.65 16.98
CA ALA A 9 -34.50 40.54 16.82
C ALA A 9 -34.12 39.87 15.48
N ARG A 10 -34.92 38.92 15.01
CA ARG A 10 -34.68 38.20 13.75
C ARG A 10 -34.94 39.08 12.53
N THR A 11 -36.04 39.83 12.52
CA THR A 11 -36.33 40.80 11.45
C THR A 11 -35.32 41.94 11.40
N ARG A 12 -34.83 42.44 12.56
CA ARG A 12 -33.80 43.50 12.58
C ARG A 12 -32.45 43.06 12.02
N VAL A 13 -32.10 41.79 12.18
CA VAL A 13 -30.88 41.19 11.59
C VAL A 13 -31.07 40.98 10.09
N GLU A 14 -32.23 40.50 9.65
CA GLU A 14 -32.55 40.34 8.23
C GLU A 14 -32.55 41.69 7.48
N ASP A 15 -33.11 42.75 8.06
CA ASP A 15 -33.13 44.10 7.47
C ASP A 15 -31.74 44.77 7.45
N SER A 16 -30.89 44.47 8.45
CA SER A 16 -29.50 44.96 8.47
C SER A 16 -28.60 44.28 7.43
N VAL A 17 -28.88 43.01 7.10
CA VAL A 17 -28.19 42.32 6.01
C VAL A 17 -28.74 42.80 4.66
N ALA A 18 -30.04 43.15 4.59
CA ALA A 18 -30.73 43.65 3.40
C ALA A 18 -30.43 45.12 2.99
N SER A 19 -29.75 45.89 3.84
CA SER A 19 -29.41 47.31 3.59
C SER A 19 -27.95 47.58 3.19
N LEU A 20 -27.13 46.52 3.08
CA LEU A 20 -25.75 46.65 2.60
C LEU A 20 -25.71 46.79 1.07
N PRO A 21 -24.83 47.65 0.51
CA PRO A 21 -24.68 47.83 -0.93
C PRO A 21 -24.34 46.50 -1.62
N GLN A 22 -24.88 46.29 -2.81
CA GLN A 22 -24.81 45.01 -3.54
C GLN A 22 -23.36 44.49 -3.73
N SER A 23 -22.39 45.40 -3.86
CA SER A 23 -20.96 45.09 -3.95
C SER A 23 -20.37 44.49 -2.68
N GLU A 24 -20.86 44.85 -1.49
CA GLU A 24 -20.41 44.27 -0.22
C GLU A 24 -21.03 42.89 0.03
N ARG A 25 -22.23 42.60 -0.50
CA ARG A 25 -22.82 41.26 -0.42
C ARG A 25 -22.09 40.25 -1.30
N GLU A 26 -21.79 40.61 -2.54
CA GLU A 26 -21.04 39.75 -3.46
C GLU A 26 -19.61 39.50 -2.94
N GLY A 27 -18.96 40.52 -2.36
CA GLY A 27 -17.67 40.38 -1.69
C GLY A 27 -17.73 39.43 -0.49
N ARG A 28 -18.74 39.55 0.38
CA ARG A 28 -18.90 38.68 1.56
C ARG A 28 -19.23 37.23 1.18
N ILE A 29 -20.05 37.01 0.16
CA ILE A 29 -20.36 35.66 -0.34
C ILE A 29 -19.10 35.02 -0.94
N THR A 30 -18.35 35.74 -1.77
CA THR A 30 -17.09 35.26 -2.35
C THR A 30 -16.06 34.93 -1.27
N VAL A 31 -15.92 35.77 -0.25
CA VAL A 31 -14.99 35.53 0.87
C VAL A 31 -15.39 34.32 1.71
N VAL A 32 -16.68 34.11 1.97
CA VAL A 32 -17.17 32.91 2.72
C VAL A 32 -16.93 31.64 1.92
N PHE A 33 -17.18 31.64 0.61
CA PHE A 33 -16.87 30.49 -0.24
C PHE A 33 -15.37 30.23 -0.32
N LEU A 34 -14.55 31.26 -0.52
CA LEU A 34 -13.08 31.13 -0.58
C LEU A 34 -12.50 30.57 0.72
N THR A 35 -12.96 31.08 1.87
CA THR A 35 -12.52 30.61 3.19
C THR A 35 -12.99 29.19 3.47
N ALA A 36 -14.21 28.82 3.07
CA ALA A 36 -14.71 27.45 3.19
C ALA A 36 -13.93 26.47 2.29
N THR A 37 -13.64 26.84 1.05
CA THR A 37 -12.84 26.02 0.13
C THR A 37 -11.40 25.87 0.63
N LEU A 38 -10.79 26.95 1.14
CA LEU A 38 -9.45 26.90 1.72
C LEU A 38 -9.40 26.03 2.98
N ALA A 39 -10.38 26.16 3.88
CA ALA A 39 -10.48 25.33 5.08
C ALA A 39 -10.67 23.84 4.73
N LEU A 40 -11.49 23.53 3.72
CA LEU A 40 -11.69 22.17 3.24
C LEU A 40 -10.40 21.59 2.64
N LEU A 41 -9.69 22.36 1.80
CA LEU A 41 -8.39 21.97 1.25
C LEU A 41 -7.36 21.72 2.35
N LEU A 42 -7.28 22.59 3.36
CA LEU A 42 -6.39 22.41 4.50
C LEU A 42 -6.71 21.13 5.30
N SER A 43 -8.01 20.84 5.46
CA SER A 43 -8.48 19.64 6.17
C SER A 43 -8.07 18.36 5.43
N ILE A 44 -8.18 18.34 4.09
CA ILE A 44 -7.76 17.21 3.26
C ILE A 44 -6.24 17.02 3.34
N LEU A 45 -5.47 18.10 3.30
CA LEU A 45 -4.01 18.07 3.42
C LEU A 45 -3.53 17.48 4.76
N LEU A 46 -4.29 17.67 5.85
CA LEU A 46 -3.95 17.12 7.16
C LEU A 46 -4.23 15.61 7.29
N THR A 47 -5.11 15.04 6.47
CA THR A 47 -5.45 13.60 6.52
C THR A 47 -4.50 12.69 5.74
N GLY A 48 -3.54 13.27 5.00
CA GLY A 48 -2.60 12.51 4.17
C GLY A 48 -1.44 11.84 4.91
N CYS A 49 -1.21 12.15 6.19
CA CYS A 49 -0.12 11.55 7.00
C CYS A 49 -0.58 10.29 7.75
N GLY A 50 -1.12 9.32 7.00
CA GLY A 50 -1.55 8.03 7.55
C GLY A 50 -0.52 6.93 7.30
N ALA A 51 -0.36 6.04 8.28
CA ALA A 51 0.35 4.79 8.10
C ALA A 51 -0.48 3.83 7.22
N MET A 52 0.11 3.28 6.17
CA MET A 52 -0.54 2.35 5.24
C MET A 52 -0.02 0.95 5.46
N GLN A 53 -0.91 -0.02 5.67
CA GLN A 53 -0.51 -1.42 5.69
C GLN A 53 -0.28 -1.90 4.26
N VAL A 54 0.90 -2.43 3.99
CA VAL A 54 1.26 -3.01 2.70
C VAL A 54 1.33 -4.52 2.82
N ARG A 55 0.76 -5.19 1.82
CA ARG A 55 0.97 -6.62 1.59
C ARG A 55 1.02 -6.85 0.10
N ALA A 56 2.11 -7.43 -0.39
CA ALA A 56 2.29 -7.75 -1.79
C ALA A 56 2.75 -9.20 -1.97
N GLY A 57 2.26 -9.85 -3.03
CA GLY A 57 2.61 -11.23 -3.35
C GLY A 57 1.95 -12.29 -2.45
N LYS A 58 2.37 -13.53 -2.64
CA LYS A 58 1.89 -14.70 -1.88
C LYS A 58 3.06 -15.23 -1.06
N LYS A 59 2.88 -15.31 0.27
CA LYS A 59 3.91 -15.83 1.17
C LYS A 59 4.26 -17.27 0.79
N PRO A 60 5.50 -17.56 0.33
CA PRO A 60 5.91 -18.91 -0.01
C PRO A 60 6.13 -19.74 1.26
N ASP A 61 5.70 -21.00 1.25
CA ASP A 61 6.01 -21.96 2.31
C ASP A 61 7.34 -22.65 1.98
N VAL A 62 8.42 -22.13 2.56
CA VAL A 62 9.78 -22.64 2.32
C VAL A 62 10.00 -24.00 3.00
N ASN A 63 9.30 -24.27 4.10
CA ASN A 63 9.43 -25.56 4.81
C ASN A 63 8.89 -26.70 3.94
N LEU A 64 7.81 -26.43 3.21
CA LEU A 64 7.23 -27.39 2.28
C LEU A 64 8.20 -27.75 1.14
N LEU A 65 9.11 -26.85 0.74
CA LEU A 65 10.09 -27.15 -0.31
C LEU A 65 11.05 -28.26 0.09
N ASN A 66 11.57 -28.23 1.33
CA ASN A 66 12.47 -29.26 1.84
C ASN A 66 11.80 -30.64 1.95
N GLN A 67 10.48 -30.66 2.12
CA GLN A 67 9.71 -31.90 2.29
C GLN A 67 9.22 -32.47 0.95
N SER A 68 8.95 -31.60 -0.03
CA SER A 68 8.25 -31.98 -1.27
C SER A 68 9.14 -32.00 -2.52
N LEU A 69 10.27 -31.27 -2.52
CA LEU A 69 11.14 -31.15 -3.68
C LEU A 69 12.48 -31.84 -3.44
N GLN A 70 12.93 -32.58 -4.46
CA GLN A 70 14.20 -33.29 -4.46
C GLN A 70 15.05 -32.81 -5.64
N VAL A 71 16.27 -32.37 -5.34
CA VAL A 71 17.23 -31.87 -6.34
C VAL A 71 17.52 -32.96 -7.38
N GLY A 72 17.51 -32.58 -8.66
CA GLY A 72 17.71 -33.48 -9.80
C GLY A 72 16.51 -34.37 -10.16
N HIS A 73 15.53 -34.52 -9.28
CA HIS A 73 14.37 -35.39 -9.48
C HIS A 73 13.09 -34.61 -9.77
N SER A 74 12.75 -33.63 -8.91
CA SER A 74 11.54 -32.83 -9.05
C SER A 74 11.55 -32.00 -10.33
N THR A 75 10.36 -31.79 -10.88
CA THR A 75 10.16 -31.06 -12.14
C THR A 75 9.67 -29.63 -11.92
N GLN A 76 9.66 -28.82 -12.97
CA GLN A 76 8.99 -27.53 -12.98
C GLN A 76 7.51 -27.62 -12.55
N GLN A 77 6.83 -28.70 -12.95
CA GLN A 77 5.44 -28.91 -12.57
C GLN A 77 5.31 -29.14 -11.06
N ASP A 78 6.23 -29.86 -10.45
CA ASP A 78 6.22 -30.10 -9.00
C ASP A 78 6.47 -28.81 -8.23
N VAL A 79 7.40 -27.97 -8.71
CA VAL A 79 7.61 -26.62 -8.15
C VAL A 79 6.32 -25.80 -8.23
N ARG A 80 5.59 -25.82 -9.35
CA ARG A 80 4.31 -25.10 -9.47
C ARG A 80 3.22 -25.68 -8.57
N LYS A 81 3.18 -26.99 -8.35
CA LYS A 81 2.24 -27.59 -7.39
C LYS A 81 2.54 -27.12 -5.97
N ALA A 82 3.80 -27.03 -5.60
CA ALA A 82 4.23 -26.61 -4.27
C ALA A 82 4.00 -25.11 -4.02
N LEU A 83 4.43 -24.25 -4.96
CA LEU A 83 4.48 -22.79 -4.74
C LEU A 83 3.40 -22.00 -5.50
N GLY A 84 2.88 -22.56 -6.59
CA GLY A 84 2.07 -21.85 -7.58
C GLY A 84 2.92 -21.20 -8.67
N SER A 85 2.31 -20.30 -9.43
CA SER A 85 2.98 -19.55 -10.49
C SER A 85 4.03 -18.60 -9.92
N PRO A 86 5.22 -18.49 -10.54
CA PRO A 86 6.25 -17.55 -10.09
C PRO A 86 5.86 -16.10 -10.39
N ASN A 87 6.36 -15.16 -9.59
CA ASN A 87 6.22 -13.73 -9.83
C ASN A 87 7.05 -13.26 -11.03
N GLY A 88 8.18 -13.93 -11.29
CA GLY A 88 9.09 -13.60 -12.38
C GLY A 88 9.88 -14.82 -12.85
N GLN A 89 10.36 -14.76 -14.08
CA GLN A 89 11.18 -15.80 -14.69
C GLN A 89 12.36 -15.16 -15.42
N GLY A 90 13.53 -15.80 -15.35
CA GLY A 90 14.74 -15.31 -15.98
C GLY A 90 15.81 -16.37 -16.06
N ARG A 91 17.06 -15.92 -16.20
CA ARG A 91 18.24 -16.80 -16.19
C ARG A 91 19.26 -16.27 -15.20
N SER A 92 19.92 -17.17 -14.48
CA SER A 92 21.08 -16.82 -13.64
C SER A 92 22.22 -17.78 -13.90
N MET A 93 23.43 -17.34 -13.64
CA MET A 93 24.60 -18.21 -13.59
C MET A 93 25.33 -17.94 -12.29
N LEU A 94 25.25 -18.89 -11.35
CA LEU A 94 25.98 -18.84 -10.10
C LEU A 94 27.44 -19.25 -10.33
N PRO A 95 28.41 -18.79 -9.51
CA PRO A 95 29.83 -18.99 -9.76
C PRO A 95 30.29 -20.46 -9.95
N TRP A 96 29.56 -21.43 -9.40
CA TRP A 96 29.86 -22.86 -9.48
C TRP A 96 29.12 -23.60 -10.61
N GLN A 97 28.26 -22.91 -11.37
CA GLN A 97 27.48 -23.51 -12.45
C GLN A 97 28.26 -23.47 -13.76
N SER A 98 28.30 -24.59 -14.48
CA SER A 98 28.93 -24.69 -15.80
C SER A 98 28.09 -24.06 -16.93
N ALA A 99 26.80 -23.80 -16.69
CA ALA A 99 25.89 -23.16 -17.64
C ALA A 99 24.78 -22.38 -16.91
N PRO A 100 24.14 -21.38 -17.54
CA PRO A 100 23.05 -20.62 -16.92
C PRO A 100 21.80 -21.48 -16.68
N ARG A 101 21.21 -21.34 -15.49
CA ARG A 101 19.95 -21.97 -15.09
C ARG A 101 18.76 -21.07 -15.36
N THR A 102 17.60 -21.68 -15.59
CA THR A 102 16.34 -20.95 -15.51
C THR A 102 16.08 -20.62 -14.05
N VAL A 103 15.70 -19.38 -13.77
CA VAL A 103 15.35 -18.92 -12.42
C VAL A 103 13.91 -18.49 -12.38
N TRP A 104 13.19 -18.99 -11.38
CA TRP A 104 11.88 -18.50 -11.00
C TRP A 104 11.98 -17.73 -9.70
N THR A 105 11.37 -16.56 -9.66
CA THR A 105 11.37 -15.68 -8.49
C THR A 105 10.00 -15.65 -7.85
N TYR A 106 9.97 -15.84 -6.54
CA TYR A 106 8.81 -15.66 -5.69
C TYR A 106 9.10 -14.55 -4.68
N TYR A 107 8.13 -13.67 -4.50
CA TYR A 107 8.24 -12.50 -3.64
C TYR A 107 7.03 -12.35 -2.74
N TYR A 108 7.29 -11.99 -1.49
CA TYR A 108 6.27 -11.57 -0.54
C TYR A 108 6.78 -10.35 0.24
N GLU A 109 5.89 -9.40 0.46
CA GLU A 109 6.12 -8.19 1.24
C GLU A 109 4.98 -8.03 2.24
N GLU A 110 5.32 -7.63 3.46
CA GLU A 110 4.37 -7.12 4.42
C GLU A 110 4.98 -6.01 5.26
N GLY A 111 4.16 -5.04 5.64
CA GLY A 111 4.69 -3.89 6.33
C GLY A 111 3.68 -2.81 6.64
N ILE A 112 4.21 -1.75 7.25
CA ILE A 112 3.54 -0.47 7.42
C ILE A 112 4.44 0.56 6.74
N ILE A 113 3.89 1.29 5.77
CA ILE A 113 4.55 2.45 5.19
C ILE A 113 3.97 3.69 5.87
N ASP A 114 4.79 4.34 6.69
CA ASP A 114 4.50 5.66 7.23
C ASP A 114 5.03 6.71 6.23
N LEU A 115 4.14 7.52 5.66
CA LEU A 115 4.52 8.59 4.73
C LEU A 115 5.37 9.68 5.39
N GLY A 116 5.33 9.79 6.73
CA GLY A 116 6.23 10.61 7.53
C GLY A 116 7.59 9.94 7.83
N GLY A 117 7.79 8.68 7.42
CA GLY A 117 9.04 7.92 7.48
C GLY A 117 9.47 7.42 8.86
N GLY A 118 8.87 7.92 9.94
CA GLY A 118 9.32 7.64 11.31
C GLY A 118 9.03 6.22 11.80
N ASN A 119 7.97 5.58 11.29
CA ASN A 119 7.49 4.28 11.78
C ASN A 119 7.28 3.25 10.67
N SER A 120 8.00 3.38 9.55
CA SER A 120 7.92 2.41 8.46
C SER A 120 8.58 1.08 8.85
N ASP A 121 7.90 -0.02 8.58
CA ASP A 121 8.35 -1.39 8.74
C ASP A 121 8.10 -2.10 7.41
N ASP A 122 9.16 -2.53 6.73
CA ASP A 122 9.08 -3.26 5.46
C ASP A 122 9.79 -4.61 5.62
N ARG A 123 9.04 -5.69 5.49
CA ARG A 123 9.51 -7.06 5.70
C ARG A 123 9.21 -7.90 4.47
N GLN A 124 10.21 -8.63 4.01
CA GLN A 124 10.20 -9.26 2.70
C GLN A 124 10.69 -10.70 2.77
N ILE A 125 10.16 -11.54 1.89
CA ILE A 125 10.73 -12.83 1.51
C ILE A 125 11.05 -12.76 0.02
N PHE A 126 12.28 -13.14 -0.31
CA PHE A 126 12.65 -13.47 -1.68
C PHE A 126 13.04 -14.94 -1.74
N LEU A 127 12.50 -15.63 -2.73
CA LEU A 127 12.79 -17.02 -3.01
C LEU A 127 13.13 -17.18 -4.49
N PHE A 128 14.28 -17.76 -4.75
CA PHE A 128 14.80 -18.07 -6.08
C PHE A 128 14.83 -19.58 -6.24
N ILE A 129 14.11 -20.10 -7.22
CA ILE A 129 14.17 -21.51 -7.63
C ILE A 129 15.06 -21.61 -8.86
N PHE A 130 16.07 -22.48 -8.80
CA PHE A 130 16.95 -22.76 -9.92
C PHE A 130 16.51 -24.04 -10.63
N LEU A 131 16.52 -24.01 -11.96
CA LEU A 131 16.09 -25.11 -12.81
C LEU A 131 17.15 -25.40 -13.86
N ASP A 132 17.58 -26.66 -13.95
CA ASP A 132 18.38 -27.18 -15.05
C ASP A 132 17.48 -27.88 -16.06
N GLY A 133 17.14 -27.16 -17.14
CA GLY A 133 16.08 -27.57 -18.05
C GLY A 133 14.74 -27.68 -17.31
N ASP A 134 14.18 -28.88 -17.24
CA ASP A 134 12.93 -29.15 -16.51
C ASP A 134 13.15 -29.57 -15.04
N ARG A 135 14.41 -29.75 -14.61
CA ARG A 135 14.72 -30.33 -13.29
C ARG A 135 15.01 -29.26 -12.25
N PHE A 136 14.49 -29.46 -11.05
CA PHE A 136 14.81 -28.67 -9.87
C PHE A 136 16.29 -28.83 -9.50
N ASP A 137 17.04 -27.74 -9.57
CA ASP A 137 18.48 -27.66 -9.27
C ASP A 137 18.76 -27.08 -7.87
N GLY A 138 17.71 -26.73 -7.14
CA GLY A 138 17.79 -26.18 -5.79
C GLY A 138 17.16 -24.79 -5.68
N TYR A 139 17.37 -24.15 -4.54
CA TYR A 139 16.79 -22.85 -4.25
C TYR A 139 17.67 -22.04 -3.30
N LEU A 140 17.47 -20.72 -3.34
CA LEU A 140 18.03 -19.75 -2.41
C LEU A 140 16.91 -18.87 -1.91
N TRP A 141 16.88 -18.57 -0.62
CA TRP A 141 15.88 -17.67 -0.06
C TRP A 141 16.44 -16.85 1.09
N PHE A 142 15.80 -15.71 1.34
CA PHE A 142 16.07 -14.84 2.47
C PHE A 142 14.77 -14.20 2.94
N SER A 143 14.71 -13.91 4.24
CA SER A 143 13.53 -13.35 4.89
C SER A 143 13.93 -12.34 5.95
N SER A 144 13.26 -11.19 5.96
CA SER A 144 13.29 -10.23 7.07
C SER A 144 12.03 -10.31 7.95
N LEU A 145 11.14 -11.27 7.69
CA LEU A 145 9.99 -11.51 8.56
C LEU A 145 10.48 -11.97 9.93
N LYS A 146 9.88 -11.38 10.97
CA LYS A 146 10.05 -11.82 12.35
C LYS A 146 9.46 -13.24 12.50
N PRO A 147 10.12 -14.15 13.21
CA PRO A 147 9.52 -15.43 13.59
C PRO A 147 8.19 -15.17 14.29
N SER A 148 7.16 -15.97 14.00
CA SER A 148 5.97 -15.96 14.84
C SER A 148 6.37 -16.34 16.27
N PRO A 149 5.86 -15.62 17.30
CA PRO A 149 6.08 -16.00 18.69
C PRO A 149 5.51 -17.39 19.01
#